data_AF-A0AAD7FN70-F1
#
_entry.id   AF-A0AAD7FN70-F1
#
_cell.length_a   1.000
_cell.length_b   1.000
_cell.length_c   1.000
_cell.angle_alpha   90.00
_cell.angle_beta   90.00
_cell.angle_gamma   90.00
#
_symmetry.space_group_name_H-M   'P 1'
#
loop_
_entity.id
_entity.type
_entity.pdbx_description
1 polymer ?
#
loop_
_entity_poly.entity_id
_entity_poly.type
_entity_poly.pdbx_seq_one_letter_code
_entity_poly.pdbx_strand_id
1 'polypeptide(L)'
;MRNEDLLQLSTFIIATVVSLNSVGSDVVRYFALLVVFGFLARHCLAPIFPGTRIRALLRKLEETEEALGLPLYAALKDRHPHFVLQVELDLIAAKLLASHLQSDLLHAKRVPWKRYLPFLRGISLKAARCQLEVKELQIAIVLALESERQRRYNETIRDKRAVISSLVPLQGALVFEM
;
A
#
# COMPACT_ATOMS: atom_id res chain seq x y z
N MET A 1 -7.86 7.17 -0.31
CA MET A 1 -8.20 7.80 -1.59
C MET A 1 -7.09 8.77 -1.91
N ARG A 2 -6.43 8.65 -3.06
CA ARG A 2 -5.42 9.65 -3.47
C ARG A 2 -6.17 10.90 -3.96
N ASN A 3 -5.59 12.08 -3.77
CA ASN A 3 -6.22 13.36 -4.16
C ASN A 3 -6.55 13.43 -5.66
N GLU A 4 -5.85 12.66 -6.48
CA GLU A 4 -6.06 12.56 -7.93
C GLU A 4 -7.41 11.92 -8.29
N ASP A 5 -7.86 10.92 -7.53
CA ASP A 5 -9.16 10.27 -7.75
C ASP A 5 -10.34 11.20 -7.43
N LEU A 6 -10.15 12.08 -6.43
CA LEU A 6 -11.13 13.10 -6.05
C LEU A 6 -11.25 14.20 -7.10
N LEU A 7 -10.11 14.61 -7.67
CA LEU A 7 -10.05 15.60 -8.76
C LEU A 7 -10.70 15.09 -10.04
N GLN A 8 -10.51 13.80 -10.39
CA GLN A 8 -11.18 13.17 -11.54
C GLN A 8 -12.69 13.03 -11.33
N LEU A 9 -13.13 12.69 -10.11
CA LEU A 9 -14.55 12.63 -9.77
C LEU A 9 -15.21 14.02 -9.83
N SER A 10 -14.55 15.05 -9.29
CA SER A 10 -15.10 16.42 -9.32
C SER A 10 -15.16 16.98 -10.75
N THR A 11 -14.13 16.74 -11.57
CA THR A 11 -14.14 17.20 -12.98
C THR A 11 -15.19 16.48 -13.81
N PHE A 12 -15.41 15.17 -13.60
CA PHE A 12 -16.46 14.44 -14.29
C PHE A 12 -17.87 14.94 -13.90
N ILE A 13 -18.13 15.15 -12.61
CA ILE A 13 -19.42 15.69 -12.13
C ILE A 13 -19.66 17.09 -12.71
N ILE A 14 -18.66 17.97 -12.68
CA ILE A 14 -18.76 19.34 -13.22
C ILE A 14 -19.00 19.31 -14.74
N ALA A 15 -18.25 18.51 -15.49
CA ALA A 15 -18.42 18.38 -16.94
C ALA A 15 -19.82 17.86 -17.31
N THR A 16 -20.36 16.92 -16.53
CA THR A 16 -21.70 16.37 -16.76
C THR A 16 -22.79 17.40 -16.44
N VAL A 17 -22.64 18.16 -15.34
CA VAL A 17 -23.58 19.24 -14.94
C VAL A 17 -23.58 20.41 -15.94
N VAL A 18 -22.41 20.76 -16.48
CA VAL A 18 -22.30 21.81 -17.51
C VAL A 18 -22.95 21.36 -18.83
N SER A 19 -22.79 20.09 -19.21
CA SER A 19 -23.41 19.53 -20.42
C SER A 19 -24.94 19.33 -20.28
N LEU A 20 -25.43 19.10 -19.05
CA LEU A 20 -26.86 18.99 -18.71
C LEU A 20 -27.63 20.31 -18.90
N ASN A 21 -26.97 21.44 -18.68
CA ASN A 21 -27.59 22.76 -18.79
C ASN A 21 -27.65 23.28 -20.24
N SER A 22 -26.76 22.84 -21.13
CA SER A 22 -26.71 23.30 -22.53
C SER A 22 -27.64 22.52 -23.48
N VAL A 23 -28.16 21.36 -23.07
CA VAL A 23 -29.06 20.53 -23.89
C VAL A 23 -30.47 20.62 -23.34
N GLY A 24 -31.34 21.36 -24.01
CA GLY A 24 -32.73 21.64 -23.62
C GLY A 24 -33.72 20.47 -23.78
N SER A 25 -33.25 19.21 -23.70
CA SER A 25 -34.09 18.02 -23.78
C SER A 25 -34.05 17.25 -22.46
N ASP A 26 -35.19 17.20 -21.77
CA ASP A 26 -35.33 16.56 -20.46
C ASP A 26 -34.89 15.08 -20.46
N VAL A 27 -35.03 14.38 -21.60
CA VAL A 27 -34.62 12.97 -21.74
C VAL A 27 -33.10 12.80 -21.58
N VAL A 28 -32.31 13.72 -22.16
CA VAL A 28 -30.85 13.71 -22.03
C VAL A 28 -30.46 14.02 -20.59
N ARG A 29 -31.25 14.86 -19.90
CA ARG A 29 -31.03 15.19 -18.50
C ARG A 29 -31.24 14.02 -17.56
N TYR A 30 -32.33 13.28 -17.75
CA TYR A 30 -32.57 12.06 -16.97
C TYR A 30 -31.52 10.98 -17.25
N PHE A 31 -31.08 10.81 -18.50
CA PHE A 31 -30.06 9.82 -18.84
C PHE A 31 -28.70 10.15 -18.18
N ALA A 32 -28.25 11.40 -18.27
CA ALA A 32 -27.00 11.82 -17.63
C ALA A 32 -27.09 11.74 -16.09
N LEU A 33 -28.24 12.08 -15.48
CA LEU A 33 -28.47 11.84 -14.05
C LEU A 33 -28.36 10.35 -13.70
N LEU A 34 -28.91 9.46 -14.52
CA LEU A 34 -28.86 8.01 -14.29
C LEU A 34 -27.44 7.46 -14.42
N VAL A 35 -26.64 7.98 -15.36
CA VAL A 35 -25.21 7.65 -15.49
C VAL A 35 -24.42 8.14 -14.28
N VAL A 36 -24.65 9.38 -13.81
CA VAL A 36 -24.00 9.91 -12.61
C VAL A 36 -24.42 9.13 -11.37
N PHE A 37 -25.71 8.79 -11.22
CA PHE A 37 -26.20 7.98 -10.11
C PHE A 37 -25.66 6.55 -10.14
N GLY A 38 -25.57 5.94 -11.33
CA GLY A 38 -24.96 4.62 -11.51
C GLY A 38 -23.47 4.64 -11.19
N PHE A 39 -22.77 5.71 -11.53
CA PHE A 39 -21.36 5.92 -11.20
C PHE A 39 -21.18 6.16 -9.70
N LEU A 40 -21.98 7.02 -9.08
CA LEU A 40 -21.99 7.25 -7.64
C LEU A 40 -22.32 5.97 -6.87
N ALA A 41 -23.36 5.25 -7.28
CA ALA A 41 -23.73 3.98 -6.66
C ALA A 41 -22.60 2.95 -6.81
N ARG A 42 -21.98 2.86 -7.98
CA ARG A 42 -20.80 1.99 -8.19
C ARG A 42 -19.64 2.39 -7.30
N HIS A 43 -19.39 3.69 -7.08
CA HIS A 43 -18.31 4.19 -6.22
C HIS A 43 -18.60 4.01 -4.73
N CYS A 44 -19.82 4.28 -4.28
CA CYS A 44 -20.25 4.10 -2.90
C CYS A 44 -20.36 2.61 -2.53
N LEU A 45 -20.74 1.75 -3.49
CA LEU A 45 -20.81 0.30 -3.29
C LEU A 45 -19.48 -0.41 -3.56
N ALA A 46 -18.54 0.20 -4.31
CA ALA A 46 -17.20 -0.34 -4.55
C ALA A 46 -16.45 -0.81 -3.30
N PRO A 47 -16.46 -0.10 -2.14
CA PRO A 47 -15.82 -0.59 -0.93
C PRO A 47 -16.55 -1.76 -0.27
N ILE A 48 -17.78 -2.09 -0.69
CA ILE A 48 -18.58 -3.20 -0.15
C ILE A 48 -18.37 -4.47 -0.97
N PHE A 49 -18.07 -4.34 -2.27
CA PHE A 49 -17.83 -5.49 -3.13
C PHE A 49 -16.52 -6.23 -2.77
N PRO A 50 -16.57 -7.55 -2.55
CA PRO A 50 -15.36 -8.31 -2.20
C PRO A 50 -14.32 -8.33 -3.33
N GLY A 51 -14.75 -8.26 -4.60
CA GLY A 51 -13.84 -8.30 -5.74
C GLY A 51 -12.89 -7.09 -5.84
N THR A 52 -13.38 -5.89 -5.56
CA THR A 52 -12.54 -4.66 -5.52
C THR A 52 -11.57 -4.69 -4.34
N ARG A 53 -12.01 -5.21 -3.18
CA ARG A 53 -11.13 -5.40 -2.01
C ARG A 53 -10.02 -6.40 -2.28
N ILE A 54 -10.32 -7.53 -2.92
CA ILE A 54 -9.29 -8.51 -3.28
C ILE A 54 -8.29 -7.91 -4.27
N ARG A 55 -8.73 -7.13 -5.27
CA ARG A 55 -7.79 -6.41 -6.16
C ARG A 55 -6.90 -5.41 -5.41
N ALA A 56 -7.48 -4.65 -4.48
CA ALA A 56 -6.73 -3.71 -3.66
C ALA A 56 -5.75 -4.42 -2.70
N LEU A 57 -6.07 -5.64 -2.26
CA LEU A 57 -5.16 -6.49 -1.48
C LEU A 57 -3.97 -6.94 -2.34
N LEU A 58 -4.23 -7.42 -3.55
CA LEU A 58 -3.17 -7.89 -4.46
C LEU A 58 -2.20 -6.78 -4.85
N ARG A 59 -2.72 -5.59 -5.19
CA ARG A 59 -1.86 -4.42 -5.46
C ARG A 59 -0.95 -4.09 -4.28
N LYS A 60 -1.45 -4.17 -3.04
CA LYS A 60 -0.61 -3.94 -1.87
C LYS A 60 0.42 -5.03 -1.64
N LEU A 61 0.08 -6.28 -1.96
CA LEU A 61 1.05 -7.39 -1.89
C LEU A 61 2.18 -7.17 -2.90
N GLU A 62 1.86 -6.76 -4.13
CA GLU A 62 2.84 -6.38 -5.15
C GLU A 62 3.73 -5.22 -4.68
N GLU A 63 3.12 -4.13 -4.19
CA GLU A 63 3.86 -2.98 -3.62
C GLU A 63 4.80 -3.39 -2.47
N THR A 64 4.38 -4.35 -1.63
CA THR A 64 5.20 -4.84 -0.52
C THR A 64 6.37 -5.69 -1.02
N GLU A 65 6.14 -6.53 -2.01
CA GLU A 65 7.17 -7.36 -2.63
C GLU A 65 8.24 -6.51 -3.34
N GLU A 66 7.83 -5.46 -4.05
CA GLU A 66 8.75 -4.50 -4.65
C GLU A 66 9.62 -3.81 -3.58
N ALA A 67 9.04 -3.46 -2.42
CA ALA A 67 9.78 -2.86 -1.31
C ALA A 67 10.82 -3.82 -0.69
N LEU A 68 10.55 -5.12 -0.69
CA LEU A 68 11.51 -6.16 -0.25
C LEU A 68 12.67 -6.32 -1.24
N GLY A 69 12.48 -5.94 -2.51
CA GLY A 69 13.53 -5.95 -3.53
C GLY A 69 14.58 -4.83 -3.39
N LEU A 70 14.43 -3.91 -2.44
CA LEU A 70 15.34 -2.77 -2.28
C LEU A 70 16.72 -3.19 -1.74
N PRO A 71 17.83 -2.54 -2.19
CA PRO A 71 19.18 -2.84 -1.71
C PRO A 71 19.37 -2.62 -0.20
N LEU A 72 18.52 -1.77 0.38
CA LEU A 72 18.45 -1.53 1.82
C LEU A 72 17.89 -2.74 2.60
N TYR A 73 17.00 -3.52 1.98
CA TYR A 73 16.51 -4.77 2.55
C TYR A 73 17.57 -5.88 2.51
N ALA A 74 18.38 -5.96 1.44
CA ALA A 74 19.50 -6.89 1.37
C ALA A 74 20.49 -6.70 2.53
N ALA A 75 20.81 -5.44 2.85
CA ALA A 75 21.63 -5.14 4.02
C ALA A 75 20.98 -5.51 5.37
N LEU A 76 19.65 -5.41 5.44
CA LEU A 76 18.89 -5.84 6.61
C LEU A 76 18.92 -7.38 6.75
N LYS A 77 18.90 -8.11 5.63
CA LYS A 77 18.97 -9.58 5.58
C LYS A 77 20.26 -10.13 6.18
N ASP A 78 21.38 -9.48 5.90
CA ASP A 78 22.69 -9.89 6.43
C ASP A 78 22.80 -9.70 7.95
N ARG A 79 22.18 -8.65 8.50
CA ARG A 79 22.28 -8.30 9.94
C ARG A 79 21.14 -8.84 10.80
N HIS A 80 19.95 -9.01 10.24
CA HIS A 80 18.74 -9.46 10.93
C HIS A 80 18.02 -10.58 10.15
N PRO A 81 18.66 -11.75 9.99
CA PRO A 81 18.16 -12.82 9.12
C PRO A 81 16.83 -13.41 9.61
N HIS A 82 16.62 -13.51 10.93
CA HIS A 82 15.37 -14.05 11.49
C HIS A 82 14.16 -13.16 11.23
N PHE A 83 14.32 -11.84 11.31
CA PHE A 83 13.26 -10.88 11.01
C PHE A 83 12.88 -10.94 9.54
N VAL A 84 13.88 -10.93 8.66
CA VAL A 84 13.69 -11.01 7.21
C VAL A 84 13.01 -12.32 6.80
N LEU A 85 13.44 -13.45 7.37
CA LEU A 85 12.78 -14.74 7.12
C LEU A 85 11.30 -14.71 7.54
N GLN A 86 11.00 -14.12 8.70
CA GLN A 86 9.63 -14.04 9.18
C GLN A 86 8.76 -13.16 8.28
N VAL A 87 9.26 -12.02 7.83
CA VAL A 87 8.57 -11.15 6.87
C VAL A 87 8.33 -11.85 5.53
N GLU A 88 9.33 -12.58 5.02
CA GLU A 88 9.20 -13.38 3.79
C GLU A 88 8.10 -14.46 3.95
N LEU A 89 8.08 -15.16 5.08
CA LEU A 89 7.05 -16.17 5.39
C LEU A 89 5.66 -15.57 5.51
N ASP A 90 5.52 -14.44 6.21
CA ASP A 90 4.25 -13.75 6.39
C ASP A 90 3.71 -13.22 5.05
N LEU A 91 4.59 -12.75 4.16
CA LEU A 91 4.22 -12.35 2.80
C LEU A 91 3.73 -13.53 1.96
N ILE A 92 4.40 -14.69 2.04
CA ILE A 92 3.96 -15.92 1.37
C ILE A 92 2.60 -16.37 1.89
N ALA A 93 2.39 -16.34 3.21
CA ALA A 93 1.11 -16.67 3.82
C ALA A 93 0.00 -15.72 3.33
N ALA A 94 0.27 -14.42 3.26
CA ALA A 94 -0.68 -13.44 2.76
C ALA A 94 -1.00 -13.64 1.26
N LYS A 95 -0.02 -14.01 0.44
CA LYS A 95 -0.22 -14.36 -0.98
C LYS A 95 -1.10 -15.60 -1.15
N LEU A 96 -0.87 -16.64 -0.35
CA LEU A 96 -1.70 -17.86 -0.35
C LEU A 96 -3.15 -17.54 0.04
N LEU A 97 -3.34 -16.72 1.08
CA LEU A 97 -4.67 -16.27 1.50
C LEU A 97 -5.36 -15.44 0.41
N ALA A 98 -4.65 -14.54 -0.26
CA ALA A 98 -5.20 -13.75 -1.35
C ALA A 98 -5.65 -14.62 -2.55
N SER A 99 -4.85 -15.62 -2.91
CA SER A 99 -5.20 -16.61 -3.95
C SER A 99 -6.44 -17.42 -3.54
N HIS A 100 -6.52 -17.84 -2.28
CA HIS A 100 -7.68 -18.55 -1.77
C HIS A 100 -8.96 -17.69 -1.81
N LEU A 101 -8.87 -16.41 -1.44
CA LEU A 101 -9.98 -15.47 -1.52
C LEU A 101 -10.43 -15.19 -2.96
N GLN A 102 -9.51 -15.17 -3.93
CA GLN A 102 -9.87 -15.09 -5.34
C GLN A 102 -10.63 -16.34 -5.80
N SER A 103 -10.18 -17.52 -5.40
CA SER A 103 -10.86 -18.78 -5.70
C SER A 103 -12.27 -18.80 -5.09
N ASP A 104 -12.41 -18.42 -3.82
CA ASP A 104 -13.70 -18.30 -3.13
C ASP A 104 -14.66 -17.34 -3.86
N LEU A 105 -14.14 -16.24 -4.38
CA LEU A 105 -14.92 -15.29 -5.17
C LEU A 105 -15.42 -15.88 -6.48
N LEU A 106 -14.62 -16.71 -7.17
CA LEU A 106 -15.05 -17.44 -8.37
C LEU A 106 -16.12 -18.48 -8.02
N HIS A 107 -15.98 -19.16 -6.89
CA HIS A 107 -16.95 -20.11 -6.38
C HIS A 107 -18.26 -19.47 -5.89
N ALA A 108 -18.26 -18.17 -5.59
CA ALA A 108 -19.46 -17.42 -5.22
C ALA A 108 -20.59 -17.53 -6.26
N LYS A 109 -20.25 -17.72 -7.55
CA LYS A 109 -21.23 -17.93 -8.63
C LYS A 109 -22.08 -19.19 -8.46
N ARG A 110 -21.60 -20.18 -7.71
CA ARG A 110 -22.29 -21.45 -7.44
C ARG A 110 -23.06 -21.43 -6.12
N VAL A 111 -22.99 -20.35 -5.35
CA VAL A 111 -23.64 -20.25 -4.04
C VAL A 111 -25.13 -19.91 -4.23
N PRO A 112 -26.05 -20.63 -3.54
CA PRO A 112 -27.48 -20.30 -3.62
C PRO A 112 -27.75 -18.86 -3.22
N TRP A 113 -28.68 -18.19 -3.91
CA TRP A 113 -28.99 -16.76 -3.69
C TRP A 113 -29.25 -16.42 -2.21
N LYS A 114 -29.96 -17.30 -1.49
CA LYS A 114 -30.26 -17.14 -0.05
C LYS A 114 -29.01 -17.05 0.84
N ARG A 115 -27.86 -17.60 0.40
CA ARG A 115 -26.59 -17.60 1.13
C ARG A 115 -25.52 -16.70 0.49
N TYR A 116 -25.81 -16.10 -0.66
CA TYR A 116 -24.86 -15.34 -1.46
C TYR A 116 -24.34 -14.09 -0.72
N LEU A 117 -25.24 -13.27 -0.17
CA LEU A 117 -24.87 -12.05 0.56
C LEU A 117 -24.00 -12.31 1.81
N PRO A 118 -24.38 -13.24 2.73
CA PRO A 118 -23.53 -13.62 3.86
C PRO A 118 -22.15 -14.16 3.42
N PHE A 119 -22.12 -14.97 2.35
CA PHE A 119 -20.89 -15.54 1.81
C PHE A 119 -19.94 -14.45 1.30
N LEU A 120 -20.44 -13.51 0.50
CA LEU A 120 -19.67 -12.36 0.02
C LEU A 120 -19.18 -11.47 1.17
N ARG A 121 -19.99 -11.27 2.22
CA ARG A 121 -19.58 -10.52 3.41
C ARG A 121 -18.43 -11.21 4.15
N GLY A 122 -18.47 -12.53 4.25
CA GLY A 122 -17.37 -13.33 4.83
C GLY A 122 -16.06 -13.14 4.05
N ILE A 123 -16.10 -13.24 2.73
CA ILE A 123 -14.94 -12.99 1.86
C ILE A 123 -14.42 -11.56 2.04
N SER A 124 -15.31 -10.57 2.05
CA SER A 124 -14.97 -9.15 2.21
C SER A 124 -14.30 -8.84 3.55
N LEU A 125 -14.73 -9.49 4.63
CA LEU A 125 -14.12 -9.36 5.96
C LEU A 125 -12.74 -10.02 6.03
N LYS A 126 -12.60 -11.24 5.50
CA LYS A 126 -11.29 -11.92 5.41
C LYS A 126 -10.30 -11.10 4.58
N ALA A 127 -10.73 -10.56 3.44
CA ALA A 127 -9.92 -9.69 2.61
C ALA A 127 -9.49 -8.41 3.35
N ALA A 128 -10.40 -7.80 4.12
CA ALA A 128 -10.08 -6.60 4.91
C ALA A 128 -9.07 -6.90 6.03
N ARG A 129 -9.21 -8.04 6.71
CA ARG A 129 -8.26 -8.47 7.73
C ARG A 129 -6.87 -8.69 7.14
N CYS A 130 -6.78 -9.44 6.04
CA CYS A 130 -5.51 -9.65 5.35
C CYS A 130 -4.91 -8.33 4.84
N GLN A 131 -5.73 -7.37 4.40
CA GLN A 131 -5.24 -6.02 4.05
C GLN A 131 -4.66 -5.24 5.23
N LEU A 132 -5.14 -5.47 6.45
CA LEU A 132 -4.57 -4.87 7.66
C LEU A 132 -3.24 -5.52 8.00
N GLU A 133 -3.18 -6.85 7.99
CA GLU A 133 -1.95 -7.63 8.24
C GLU A 133 -0.83 -7.23 7.25
N VAL A 134 -1.13 -7.09 5.96
CA VAL A 134 -0.16 -6.62 4.95
C VAL A 134 0.31 -5.18 5.23
N LYS A 135 -0.57 -4.29 5.70
CA LYS A 135 -0.18 -2.93 6.08
C LYS A 135 0.73 -2.91 7.31
N GLU A 136 0.43 -3.75 8.29
CA GLU A 136 1.26 -3.88 9.49
C GLU A 136 2.66 -4.38 9.13
N LEU A 137 2.75 -5.36 8.22
CA LEU A 137 4.02 -5.81 7.64
C LEU A 137 4.76 -4.68 6.92
N GLN A 138 4.09 -3.90 6.08
CA GLN A 138 4.70 -2.74 5.42
C GLN A 138 5.28 -1.74 6.43
N ILE A 139 4.54 -1.42 7.49
CA ILE A 139 5.00 -0.50 8.54
C ILE A 139 6.21 -1.09 9.26
N ALA A 140 6.19 -2.38 9.61
CA ALA A 140 7.30 -3.05 10.27
C ALA A 140 8.58 -3.03 9.40
N ILE A 141 8.45 -3.25 8.09
CA ILE A 141 9.56 -3.16 7.13
C ILE A 141 10.12 -1.73 7.11
N VAL A 142 9.25 -0.72 6.98
CA VAL A 142 9.68 0.70 6.94
C VAL A 142 10.45 1.07 8.21
N LEU A 143 9.92 0.72 9.38
CA LEU A 143 10.57 1.01 10.67
C LEU A 143 11.93 0.30 10.78
N ALA A 144 12.03 -0.95 10.33
CA ALA A 144 13.29 -1.68 10.32
C ALA A 144 14.32 -1.00 9.39
N LEU A 145 13.91 -0.62 8.18
CA LEU A 145 14.77 0.07 7.22
C LEU A 145 15.23 1.44 7.74
N GLU A 146 14.35 2.21 8.36
CA GLU A 146 14.69 3.50 8.97
C GLU A 146 15.68 3.33 10.12
N SER A 147 15.46 2.32 10.98
CA SER A 147 16.38 2.02 12.08
C SER A 147 17.80 1.73 11.58
N GLU A 148 17.92 1.02 10.46
CA GLU A 148 19.21 0.64 9.91
C GLU A 148 19.88 1.80 9.15
N ARG A 149 19.09 2.67 8.54
CA ARG A 149 19.58 3.94 7.99
C ARG A 149 20.15 4.84 9.09
N GLN A 150 19.44 4.94 10.22
CA GLN A 150 19.87 5.75 11.37
C GLN A 150 21.16 5.20 11.97
N ARG A 151 21.29 3.87 12.07
CA ARG A 151 22.53 3.23 12.53
C ARG A 151 23.70 3.52 11.61
N ARG A 152 23.56 3.35 10.28
CA ARG A 152 24.62 3.68 9.32
C ARG A 152 25.07 5.13 9.43
N TYR A 153 24.13 6.04 9.65
CA TYR A 153 24.44 7.46 9.86
C TYR A 153 25.25 7.68 11.14
N ASN A 154 24.87 7.01 12.24
CA ASN A 154 25.59 7.09 13.52
C ASN A 154 26.98 6.45 13.46
N GLU A 155 27.14 5.31 12.79
CA GLU A 155 28.44 4.68 12.52
C GLU A 155 29.34 5.65 11.73
N THR A 156 28.82 6.26 10.65
CA THR A 156 29.56 7.25 9.84
C THR A 156 29.98 8.47 10.66
N ILE A 157 29.13 8.99 11.54
CA ILE A 157 29.49 10.11 12.43
C ILE A 157 30.59 9.70 13.41
N ARG A 158 30.49 8.49 13.98
CA ARG A 158 31.47 7.97 14.92
C ARG A 158 32.84 7.82 14.26
N ASP A 159 32.88 7.28 13.05
CA ASP A 159 34.12 7.13 12.27
C ASP A 159 34.74 8.48 11.93
N LYS A 160 33.93 9.46 11.50
CA LYS A 160 34.40 10.83 11.26
C LYS A 160 34.95 11.49 12.52
N ARG A 161 34.29 11.31 13.68
CA ARG A 161 34.79 11.81 14.97
C ARG A 161 36.11 11.14 15.36
N ALA A 162 36.23 9.83 15.15
CA ALA A 162 37.46 9.09 15.41
C ALA A 162 38.63 9.63 14.57
N VAL A 163 38.41 9.86 13.27
CA VAL A 163 39.41 10.46 12.37
C VAL A 163 39.82 11.86 12.84
N ILE A 164 38.87 12.74 13.16
CA ILE A 164 39.19 14.08 13.69
C ILE A 164 39.99 13.97 14.99
N SER A 165 39.59 13.11 15.93
CA SER A 165 40.30 12.93 17.19
C SER A 165 41.72 12.38 17.02
N SER A 166 41.98 11.59 15.97
CA SER A 166 43.33 11.13 15.64
C SER A 166 44.21 12.20 14.95
N LEU A 167 43.60 13.20 14.31
CA LEU A 167 44.32 14.27 13.60
C LEU A 167 44.69 15.46 14.51
N VAL A 168 43.88 15.75 15.53
CA VAL A 168 44.13 16.83 16.51
C VAL A 168 45.48 16.71 17.25
N PRO A 169 45.92 15.53 17.75
CA PRO A 169 47.23 15.43 18.40
C PRO A 169 48.41 15.62 17.44
N LEU A 170 48.25 15.35 16.13
CA LEU A 170 49.30 15.56 15.12
C LEU A 170 49.52 17.04 14.79
N GLN A 171 48.47 17.87 14.83
CA GLN A 171 48.62 19.33 14.71
C GLN A 171 49.29 19.95 15.93
N GLY A 172 49.05 19.42 17.14
CA GLY A 172 49.74 19.84 18.35
C GLY A 172 51.24 19.50 18.34
N ALA A 173 51.63 18.38 17.75
CA ALA A 173 53.04 17.97 17.63
C ALA A 173 53.81 18.81 16.58
N LEU A 174 53.19 19.15 15.45
CA LEU A 174 53.83 19.93 14.37
C LEU A 174 54.06 21.42 14.72
N VAL A 175 53.31 21.99 15.66
CA VAL A 175 53.52 23.37 16.14
C VAL A 175 54.69 23.48 17.13
N PHE A 176 55.11 22.38 17.74
CA PHE A 176 56.25 22.35 18.68
C PHE A 176 57.60 22.04 18.02
N GLU A 177 57.64 21.74 16.71
CA GLU A 177 58.88 21.49 15.95
C GLU A 177 59.34 22.69 15.07
N MET A 178 58.70 23.86 15.19
CA MET A 178 59.19 25.13 14.61
C MET A 178 59.69 26.07 15.72
#